data_AF-A0A4Q6B287-F1
#
_entry.id   AF-A0A4Q6B287-F1
#
_cell.length_a   1.000
_cell.length_b   1.000
_cell.length_c   1.000
_cell.angle_alpha   90.00
_cell.angle_beta   90.00
_cell.angle_gamma   90.00
#
_symmetry.space_group_name_H-M   'P 1'
#
loop_
_entity.id
_entity.type
_entity.pdbx_description
1 polymer ?
#
loop_
_entity_poly.entity_id
_entity_poly.type
_entity_poly.pdbx_seq_one_letter_code
_entity_poly.pdbx_strand_id
1 'polypeptide(L)'
;KMTELNRATPKTIWTAPATGPNSKNIWAPEIHFLDNKWYTYYTAGASTDLSTQRSFVLENASPDPTTGTWTDKGQIRDPAADVFAIDGTVFTHNGNNYFIYSGHSTATDNTQNLYIARMSNPWTLATARTLVSSPTFAWERVGSPPAVNEGPEILKNSAGRVFLIYSASGCWTDDYALGMLTLKEGGDPLIATDWVKSPTPVFSKKSSTSTYGPGHNTFFKSKDGTEDWIIYHANNAPGQGCGDARNPRMQKFTWNADGTPNFGEPLPINTPIKKPAGE
;
A
#
# COMPACT_ATOMS: atom_id res chain seq x y z
N LYS A 1 5.04 17.76 11.89
CA LYS A 1 5.93 18.03 10.74
C LYS A 1 6.52 16.69 10.32
N MET A 2 6.57 16.38 9.03
CA MET A 2 7.15 15.12 8.55
C MET A 2 8.65 15.07 8.83
N THR A 3 9.33 16.22 8.84
CA THR A 3 10.75 16.33 9.22
C THR A 3 11.06 15.99 10.68
N GLU A 4 10.05 15.87 11.54
CA GLU A 4 10.18 15.55 12.96
C GLU A 4 9.56 14.18 13.30
N LEU A 5 9.22 13.37 12.30
CA LEU A 5 8.57 12.07 12.51
C LEU A 5 9.38 11.15 13.43
N ASN A 6 10.71 11.19 13.35
CA ASN A 6 11.59 10.42 14.23
C ASN A 6 11.61 10.89 15.71
N ARG A 7 11.03 12.06 16.01
CA ARG A 7 10.85 12.60 17.36
C ARG A 7 9.42 12.47 17.86
N ALA A 8 8.50 12.01 17.02
CA ALA A 8 7.11 11.81 17.41
C ALA A 8 7.01 10.69 18.44
N THR A 9 6.23 10.91 19.50
CA THR A 9 5.94 9.86 20.49
C THR A 9 4.97 8.85 19.87
N PRO A 10 5.37 7.59 19.67
CA PRO A 10 4.46 6.58 19.13
C PRO A 10 3.33 6.29 20.12
N LYS A 11 2.12 6.06 19.60
CA LYS A 11 0.96 5.65 20.38
C LYS A 11 0.46 4.31 19.87
N THR A 12 0.45 3.31 20.74
CA THR A 12 -0.25 2.05 20.47
C THR A 12 -1.75 2.29 20.52
N ILE A 13 -2.39 2.26 19.35
CA ILE A 13 -3.84 2.47 19.22
C ILE A 13 -4.65 1.18 19.41
N TRP A 14 -4.02 0.04 19.16
CA TRP A 14 -4.61 -1.29 19.27
C TRP A 14 -3.51 -2.33 19.48
N THR A 15 -3.83 -3.37 20.25
CA THR A 15 -2.95 -4.51 20.48
C THR A 15 -3.68 -5.77 20.05
N ALA A 16 -2.99 -6.63 19.29
CA ALA A 16 -3.57 -7.88 18.84
C ALA A 16 -4.07 -8.75 20.01
N PRO A 17 -5.23 -9.40 19.88
CA PRO A 17 -5.70 -10.33 20.88
C PRO A 17 -4.74 -11.52 20.99
N ALA A 18 -4.74 -12.20 22.14
CA ALA A 18 -3.85 -13.34 22.37
C ALA A 18 -4.12 -14.51 21.41
N THR A 19 -5.39 -14.70 21.04
CA THR A 19 -5.92 -15.74 20.15
C THR A 19 -6.98 -15.15 19.22
N GLY A 20 -7.37 -15.91 18.19
CA GLY A 20 -8.38 -15.48 17.22
C GLY A 20 -7.79 -15.12 15.86
N PRO A 21 -8.64 -14.70 14.90
CA PRO A 21 -8.28 -14.59 13.49
C PRO A 21 -7.25 -13.49 13.16
N ASN A 22 -7.07 -12.53 14.06
CA ASN A 22 -6.17 -11.38 13.93
C ASN A 22 -5.13 -11.30 15.07
N SER A 23 -4.64 -12.45 15.54
CA SER A 23 -3.80 -12.55 16.75
C SER A 23 -2.29 -12.62 16.48
N LYS A 24 -1.87 -12.74 15.22
CA LYS A 24 -0.47 -12.89 14.79
C LYS A 24 -0.20 -12.10 13.52
N ASN A 25 1.10 -11.86 13.24
CA ASN A 25 1.59 -11.31 11.97
C ASN A 25 0.88 -10.01 11.56
N ILE A 26 0.87 -9.02 12.47
CA ILE A 26 0.23 -7.72 12.26
C ILE A 26 1.09 -6.88 11.31
N TRP A 27 0.60 -6.60 10.12
CA TRP A 27 1.36 -5.90 9.07
C TRP A 27 0.60 -4.73 8.46
N ALA A 28 1.38 -3.79 7.93
CA ALA A 28 0.95 -2.72 7.02
C ALA A 28 -0.36 -2.02 7.42
N PRO A 29 -0.44 -1.40 8.62
CA PRO A 29 -1.60 -0.61 8.98
C PRO A 29 -1.65 0.69 8.17
N GLU A 30 -2.79 0.96 7.55
CA GLU A 30 -3.13 2.23 6.91
C GLU A 30 -4.30 2.91 7.62
N ILE A 31 -4.16 4.21 7.91
CA ILE A 31 -5.20 5.01 8.56
C ILE A 31 -5.90 5.92 7.55
N HIS A 32 -7.23 5.84 7.50
CA HIS A 32 -8.09 6.62 6.62
C HIS A 32 -9.16 7.35 7.43
N PHE A 33 -9.59 8.52 6.96
CA PHE A 33 -10.75 9.23 7.52
C PHE A 33 -11.92 9.14 6.53
N LEU A 34 -12.96 8.39 6.88
CA LEU A 34 -14.10 8.07 6.03
C LEU A 34 -15.38 8.25 6.86
N ASP A 35 -16.47 8.74 6.26
CA ASP A 35 -17.77 8.87 6.93
C ASP A 35 -17.71 9.50 8.34
N ASN A 36 -16.88 10.55 8.48
CA ASN A 36 -16.60 11.29 9.72
C ASN A 36 -15.98 10.46 10.86
N LYS A 37 -15.29 9.35 10.55
CA LYS A 37 -14.57 8.52 11.52
C LYS A 37 -13.21 8.09 10.97
N TRP A 38 -12.33 7.68 11.86
CA TRP A 38 -11.06 7.05 11.51
C TRP A 38 -11.24 5.55 11.33
N TYR A 39 -10.61 5.00 10.30
CA TYR A 39 -10.53 3.58 10.02
C TYR A 39 -9.07 3.17 9.85
N THR A 40 -8.65 2.10 10.52
CA THR A 40 -7.33 1.50 10.28
C THR A 40 -7.51 0.16 9.58
N TYR A 41 -7.00 0.04 8.36
CA TYR A 41 -6.94 -1.21 7.61
C TYR A 41 -5.60 -1.86 7.90
N TYR A 42 -5.58 -3.14 8.25
CA TYR A 42 -4.34 -3.84 8.57
C TYR A 42 -4.44 -5.31 8.17
N THR A 43 -3.29 -5.95 8.08
CA THR A 43 -3.20 -7.39 7.85
C THR A 43 -2.92 -8.10 9.16
N ALA A 44 -3.57 -9.25 9.37
CA ALA A 44 -3.26 -10.14 10.49
C ALA A 44 -3.61 -11.59 10.15
N GLY A 45 -3.15 -12.52 10.97
CA GLY A 45 -3.44 -13.94 10.83
C GLY A 45 -3.80 -14.59 12.16
N ALA A 46 -4.32 -15.81 12.06
CA ALA A 46 -4.76 -16.60 13.21
C ALA A 46 -3.59 -17.34 13.89
N SER A 47 -2.49 -17.53 13.17
CA SER A 47 -1.30 -18.21 13.66
C SER A 47 -0.04 -17.66 12.97
N THR A 48 1.13 -18.21 13.28
CA THR A 48 2.37 -17.87 12.57
C THR A 48 2.38 -18.38 11.12
N ASP A 49 1.47 -19.27 10.74
CA ASP A 49 1.28 -19.69 9.35
C ASP A 49 0.68 -18.54 8.52
N LEU A 50 1.43 -18.11 7.50
CA LEU A 50 1.06 -17.02 6.62
C LEU A 50 -0.16 -17.34 5.74
N SER A 51 -0.54 -18.61 5.58
CA SER A 51 -1.77 -18.99 4.86
C SER A 51 -3.04 -18.39 5.51
N THR A 52 -2.94 -18.04 6.79
CA THR A 52 -4.03 -17.47 7.59
C THR A 52 -4.14 -15.95 7.48
N GLN A 53 -3.24 -15.27 6.75
CA GLN A 53 -3.27 -13.80 6.63
C GLN A 53 -4.54 -13.32 5.93
N ARG A 54 -5.22 -12.36 6.54
CA ARG A 54 -6.41 -11.67 6.05
C ARG A 54 -6.33 -10.17 6.36
N SER A 55 -7.18 -9.38 5.71
CA SER A 55 -7.34 -7.96 5.98
C SER A 55 -8.45 -7.70 7.00
N PHE A 56 -8.20 -6.77 7.92
CA PHE A 56 -9.09 -6.41 9.03
C PHE A 56 -9.22 -4.89 9.14
N VAL A 57 -10.27 -4.44 9.82
CA VAL A 57 -10.59 -3.02 9.97
C VAL A 57 -10.82 -2.66 11.43
N LEU A 58 -10.22 -1.58 11.90
CA LEU A 58 -10.54 -0.92 13.18
C LEU A 58 -11.27 0.40 12.92
N GLU A 59 -12.22 0.79 13.77
CA GLU A 59 -12.92 2.08 13.71
C GLU A 59 -12.65 2.92 14.97
N ASN A 60 -12.46 4.23 14.83
CA ASN A 60 -12.43 5.17 15.95
C ASN A 60 -13.18 6.47 15.60
N ALA A 61 -14.14 6.86 16.45
CA ALA A 61 -14.95 8.06 16.26
C ALA A 61 -14.37 9.32 16.93
N SER A 62 -13.26 9.22 17.67
CA SER A 62 -12.61 10.38 18.27
C SER A 62 -12.07 11.32 17.18
N PRO A 63 -12.20 12.65 17.31
CA PRO A 63 -11.57 13.59 16.39
C PRO A 63 -10.05 13.41 16.28
N ASP A 64 -9.40 13.10 17.40
CA ASP A 64 -7.97 12.76 17.45
C ASP A 64 -7.80 11.22 17.44
N PRO A 65 -7.24 10.62 16.38
CA PRO A 65 -7.10 9.17 16.24
C PRO A 65 -6.13 8.54 17.26
N THR A 66 -5.32 9.36 17.94
CA THR A 66 -4.43 8.92 19.02
C THR A 66 -5.14 8.81 20.38
N THR A 67 -6.43 9.15 20.43
CA THR A 67 -7.29 9.09 21.62
C THR A 67 -8.56 8.29 21.32
N GLY A 68 -9.41 8.08 22.32
CA GLY A 68 -10.62 7.27 22.17
C GLY A 68 -10.35 5.77 22.09
N THR A 69 -11.35 5.02 21.64
CA THR A 69 -11.32 3.56 21.58
C THR A 69 -11.40 3.08 20.15
N TRP A 70 -10.43 2.28 19.74
CA TRP A 70 -10.44 1.58 18.46
C TRP A 70 -11.26 0.29 18.58
N THR A 71 -12.37 0.23 17.84
CA THR A 71 -13.29 -0.91 17.81
C THR A 71 -12.95 -1.82 16.63
N ASP A 72 -12.73 -3.10 16.89
CA ASP A 72 -12.52 -4.11 15.85
C ASP A 72 -13.83 -4.33 15.06
N LYS A 73 -13.78 -4.09 13.74
CA LYS A 73 -14.90 -4.31 12.81
C LYS A 73 -14.82 -5.68 12.14
N GLY A 74 -13.79 -6.46 12.44
CA GLY A 74 -13.56 -7.78 11.90
C GLY A 74 -12.89 -7.75 10.51
N GLN A 75 -12.94 -8.90 9.86
CA GLN A 75 -12.32 -9.13 8.56
C GLN A 75 -13.13 -8.45 7.45
N ILE A 76 -12.43 -7.74 6.56
CA ILE A 76 -12.99 -7.28 5.27
C ILE A 76 -12.64 -8.32 4.20
N ARG A 77 -13.65 -8.92 3.57
CA ARG A 77 -13.45 -10.03 2.62
C ARG A 77 -14.53 -10.11 1.55
N ASP A 78 -14.17 -10.76 0.45
CA ASP A 78 -15.13 -11.38 -0.46
C ASP A 78 -15.48 -12.77 0.10
N PRO A 79 -16.74 -13.04 0.50
CA PRO A 79 -17.12 -14.34 1.06
C PRO A 79 -16.91 -15.52 0.11
N ALA A 80 -16.92 -15.28 -1.21
CA ALA A 80 -16.68 -16.32 -2.21
C ALA A 80 -15.18 -16.62 -2.40
N ALA A 81 -14.30 -15.78 -1.84
CA ALA A 81 -12.86 -15.87 -2.01
C ALA A 81 -12.10 -15.48 -0.72
N ASP A 82 -12.47 -16.13 0.39
CA ASP A 82 -11.82 -15.95 1.69
C ASP A 82 -10.47 -16.68 1.81
N VAL A 83 -9.50 -16.20 1.04
CA VAL A 83 -8.13 -16.70 0.97
C VAL A 83 -7.14 -15.61 1.39
N PHE A 84 -5.83 -15.87 1.27
CA PHE A 84 -4.79 -14.88 1.59
C PHE A 84 -5.12 -13.50 1.02
N ALA A 85 -5.14 -12.50 1.90
CA ALA A 85 -5.47 -11.12 1.59
C ALA A 85 -4.69 -10.18 2.52
N ILE A 86 -3.85 -9.31 1.97
CA ILE A 86 -2.97 -8.40 2.70
C ILE A 86 -2.98 -7.01 2.07
N ASP A 87 -2.37 -6.05 2.76
CA ASP A 87 -2.04 -4.71 2.24
C ASP A 87 -3.27 -3.98 1.68
N GLY A 88 -4.31 -3.88 2.51
CA GLY A 88 -5.56 -3.24 2.12
C GLY A 88 -5.50 -1.71 2.17
N THR A 89 -5.83 -1.05 1.07
CA THR A 89 -6.00 0.41 0.97
C THR A 89 -7.41 0.79 0.50
N VAL A 90 -7.79 2.05 0.65
CA VAL A 90 -9.08 2.60 0.23
C VAL A 90 -8.93 3.63 -0.88
N PHE A 91 -9.80 3.50 -1.88
CA PHE A 91 -9.88 4.37 -3.04
C PHE A 91 -11.28 4.98 -3.15
N THR A 92 -11.41 6.30 -3.05
CA THR A 92 -12.68 6.98 -3.36
C THR A 92 -12.69 7.46 -4.81
N HIS A 93 -13.69 7.04 -5.59
CA HIS A 93 -13.85 7.42 -6.99
C HIS A 93 -15.33 7.59 -7.36
N ASN A 94 -15.67 8.72 -7.99
CA ASN A 94 -17.04 9.06 -8.40
C ASN A 94 -18.09 8.81 -7.29
N GLY A 95 -17.79 9.27 -6.07
CA GLY A 95 -18.68 9.15 -4.91
C GLY A 95 -18.79 7.75 -4.29
N ASN A 96 -18.03 6.77 -4.78
CA ASN A 96 -18.00 5.41 -4.24
C ASN A 96 -16.63 5.11 -3.61
N ASN A 97 -16.63 4.32 -2.53
CA ASN A 97 -15.42 3.79 -1.92
C ASN A 97 -15.14 2.38 -2.45
N TYR A 98 -13.87 2.09 -2.69
CA TYR A 98 -13.37 0.80 -3.15
C TYR A 98 -12.25 0.35 -2.22
N PHE A 99 -12.20 -0.95 -1.95
CA PHE A 99 -11.11 -1.59 -1.23
C PHE A 99 -10.20 -2.27 -2.26
N ILE A 100 -8.90 -1.95 -2.20
CA ILE A 100 -7.87 -2.55 -3.07
C ILE A 100 -6.90 -3.29 -2.17
N TYR A 101 -6.52 -4.51 -2.54
CA TYR A 101 -5.67 -5.35 -1.70
C TYR A 101 -4.88 -6.36 -2.53
N SER A 102 -3.79 -6.87 -1.95
CA SER A 102 -3.06 -8.02 -2.48
C SER A 102 -3.73 -9.32 -2.03
N GLY A 103 -3.93 -10.28 -2.91
CA GLY A 103 -4.48 -11.56 -2.52
C GLY A 103 -4.22 -12.71 -3.48
N HIS A 104 -4.59 -13.91 -3.05
CA HIS A 104 -4.50 -15.12 -3.86
C HIS A 104 -5.79 -15.37 -4.64
N SER A 105 -5.72 -16.08 -5.78
CA SER A 105 -6.91 -16.49 -6.54
C SER A 105 -7.68 -17.60 -5.82
N THR A 106 -6.96 -18.54 -5.19
CA THR A 106 -7.48 -19.72 -4.48
C THR A 106 -6.60 -20.02 -3.26
N ALA A 107 -7.00 -20.97 -2.41
CA ALA A 107 -6.20 -21.36 -1.25
C ALA A 107 -4.87 -22.05 -1.62
N THR A 108 -4.76 -22.59 -2.84
CA THR A 108 -3.58 -23.35 -3.31
C THR A 108 -2.69 -22.56 -4.27
N ASP A 109 -3.19 -21.45 -4.83
CA ASP A 109 -2.38 -20.53 -5.63
C ASP A 109 -1.70 -19.53 -4.70
N ASN A 110 -0.37 -19.48 -4.73
CA ASN A 110 0.41 -18.57 -3.90
C ASN A 110 0.80 -17.27 -4.63
N THR A 111 0.35 -17.08 -5.87
CA THR A 111 0.56 -15.83 -6.61
C THR A 111 -0.21 -14.70 -5.94
N GLN A 112 0.52 -13.65 -5.57
CA GLN A 112 -0.10 -12.43 -5.06
C GLN A 112 -0.50 -11.52 -6.23
N ASN A 113 -1.78 -11.18 -6.27
CA ASN A 113 -2.39 -10.36 -7.29
C ASN A 113 -3.12 -9.18 -6.64
N LEU A 114 -3.34 -8.09 -7.40
CA LEU A 114 -4.15 -6.98 -6.92
C LEU A 114 -5.62 -7.20 -7.29
N TYR A 115 -6.47 -7.09 -6.27
CA TYR A 115 -7.91 -7.15 -6.39
C TYR A 115 -8.54 -5.84 -5.93
N ILE A 116 -9.70 -5.50 -6.52
CA ILE A 116 -10.52 -4.36 -6.13
C ILE A 116 -11.98 -4.78 -5.95
N ALA A 117 -12.67 -4.20 -4.98
CA ALA A 117 -14.11 -4.36 -4.79
C ALA A 117 -14.73 -3.05 -4.30
N ARG A 118 -15.98 -2.76 -4.71
CA ARG A 118 -16.72 -1.62 -4.16
C ARG A 118 -17.12 -1.93 -2.72
N MET A 119 -17.17 -0.91 -1.87
CA MET A 119 -17.54 -1.01 -0.46
C MET A 119 -18.98 -0.49 -0.24
N SER A 120 -19.73 -1.14 0.65
CA SER A 120 -21.06 -0.68 1.09
C SER A 120 -20.97 0.21 2.34
N ASN A 121 -19.92 0.00 3.13
CA ASN A 121 -19.48 0.82 4.25
C ASN A 121 -17.96 0.61 4.41
N PRO A 122 -17.26 1.39 5.26
CA PRO A 122 -15.81 1.32 5.38
C PRO A 122 -15.22 -0.05 5.79
N TRP A 123 -16.00 -1.06 6.16
CA TRP A 123 -15.50 -2.39 6.52
C TRP A 123 -16.22 -3.55 5.82
N THR A 124 -17.06 -3.28 4.81
CA THR A 124 -17.86 -4.31 4.12
C THR A 124 -17.82 -4.12 2.61
N LEU A 125 -17.52 -5.20 1.87
CA LEU A 125 -17.58 -5.20 0.41
C LEU A 125 -19.04 -5.26 -0.07
N ALA A 126 -19.36 -4.49 -1.11
CA ALA A 126 -20.65 -4.45 -1.80
C ALA A 126 -20.69 -5.30 -3.08
N THR A 127 -19.53 -5.70 -3.60
CA THR A 127 -19.38 -6.48 -4.83
C THR A 127 -18.38 -7.61 -4.62
N ALA A 128 -18.40 -8.59 -5.51
CA ALA A 128 -17.28 -9.51 -5.66
C ALA A 128 -15.99 -8.74 -6.02
N ARG A 129 -14.85 -9.35 -5.74
CA ARG A 129 -13.55 -8.80 -6.12
C ARG A 129 -13.29 -8.92 -7.63
N THR A 130 -12.64 -7.93 -8.20
CA THR A 130 -12.14 -7.94 -9.59
C THR A 130 -10.61 -7.99 -9.57
N LEU A 131 -10.02 -8.89 -10.36
CA LEU A 131 -8.58 -8.92 -10.61
C LEU A 131 -8.20 -7.73 -11.50
N VAL A 132 -7.36 -6.82 -11.00
CA VAL A 132 -6.87 -5.67 -11.79
C VAL A 132 -5.42 -5.82 -12.22
N SER A 133 -4.63 -6.62 -11.51
CA SER A 133 -3.22 -6.84 -11.85
C SER A 133 -2.71 -8.18 -11.35
N SER A 134 -1.97 -8.88 -12.21
CA SER A 134 -1.17 -10.06 -11.87
C SER A 134 0.28 -9.86 -12.32
N PRO A 135 1.27 -10.47 -11.64
CA PRO A 135 2.67 -10.37 -12.04
C PRO A 135 2.88 -11.07 -13.39
N THR A 136 3.12 -10.28 -14.43
CA THR A 136 3.24 -10.72 -15.83
C THR A 136 4.61 -10.41 -16.44
N PHE A 137 5.22 -9.29 -16.05
CA PHE A 137 6.54 -8.90 -16.50
C PHE A 137 7.65 -9.61 -15.72
N ALA A 138 8.82 -9.78 -16.35
CA ALA A 138 9.96 -10.44 -15.73
C ALA A 138 10.41 -9.73 -14.44
N TRP A 139 10.37 -8.40 -14.40
CA TRP A 139 10.73 -7.60 -13.23
C TRP A 139 9.74 -7.74 -12.06
N GLU A 140 8.53 -8.27 -12.29
CA GLU A 140 7.52 -8.53 -11.25
C GLU A 140 7.68 -9.92 -10.61
N ARG A 141 8.58 -10.75 -11.15
CA ARG A 141 8.68 -12.19 -10.84
C ARG A 141 10.04 -12.57 -10.24
N VAL A 142 10.88 -11.60 -9.87
CA VAL A 142 12.16 -11.89 -9.22
C VAL A 142 11.87 -12.44 -7.82
N GLY A 143 12.48 -13.58 -7.48
CA GLY A 143 12.20 -14.29 -6.24
C GLY A 143 11.03 -15.28 -6.30
N SER A 144 10.34 -15.40 -7.45
CA SER A 144 9.27 -16.39 -7.65
C SER A 144 9.79 -17.84 -7.64
N PRO A 145 9.01 -18.82 -7.13
CA PRO A 145 7.66 -18.68 -6.55
C PRO A 145 7.66 -18.27 -5.05
N PRO A 146 6.65 -17.49 -4.59
CA PRO A 146 5.56 -16.91 -5.38
C PRO A 146 5.95 -15.65 -6.15
N ALA A 147 5.25 -15.37 -7.25
CA ALA A 147 5.30 -14.07 -7.91
C ALA A 147 4.39 -13.06 -7.19
N VAL A 148 4.79 -11.79 -7.16
CA VAL A 148 4.19 -10.80 -6.25
C VAL A 148 3.76 -9.54 -6.98
N ASN A 149 2.49 -9.14 -6.79
CA ASN A 149 2.02 -7.77 -6.80
C ASN A 149 1.32 -7.50 -5.46
N GLU A 150 1.84 -6.59 -4.65
CA GLU A 150 1.33 -6.28 -3.31
C GLU A 150 1.47 -4.78 -2.98
N GLY A 151 1.16 -4.34 -1.75
CA GLY A 151 1.25 -2.93 -1.33
C GLY A 151 0.60 -1.93 -2.31
N PRO A 152 -0.68 -2.09 -2.68
CA PRO A 152 -1.38 -1.15 -3.55
C PRO A 152 -1.55 0.21 -2.87
N GLU A 153 -1.32 1.29 -3.61
CA GLU A 153 -1.53 2.65 -3.14
C GLU A 153 -2.07 3.56 -4.26
N ILE A 154 -3.09 4.36 -3.97
CA ILE A 154 -3.68 5.29 -4.93
C ILE A 154 -2.96 6.62 -4.93
N LEU A 155 -2.66 7.10 -6.14
CA LEU A 155 -2.20 8.46 -6.40
C LEU A 155 -3.11 9.15 -7.42
N LYS A 156 -3.44 10.42 -7.16
CA LYS A 156 -4.19 11.26 -8.10
C LYS A 156 -3.42 12.52 -8.43
N ASN A 157 -3.40 12.88 -9.71
CA ASN A 157 -2.86 14.18 -10.12
C ASN A 157 -3.92 15.30 -9.99
N SER A 158 -3.50 16.55 -10.23
CA SER A 158 -4.38 17.73 -10.18
C SER A 158 -5.51 17.72 -11.21
N ALA A 159 -5.37 16.98 -12.30
CA ALA A 159 -6.40 16.79 -13.31
C ALA A 159 -7.39 15.65 -12.96
N GLY A 160 -7.22 14.99 -11.80
CA GLY A 160 -8.07 13.90 -11.35
C GLY A 160 -7.76 12.54 -11.97
N ARG A 161 -6.66 12.40 -12.74
CA ARG A 161 -6.21 11.09 -13.25
C ARG A 161 -5.76 10.21 -12.10
N VAL A 162 -6.06 8.91 -12.20
CA VAL A 162 -5.83 7.93 -11.15
C VAL A 162 -4.71 6.98 -11.55
N PHE A 163 -3.77 6.82 -10.63
CA PHE A 163 -2.66 5.88 -10.72
C PHE A 163 -2.75 4.93 -9.52
N LEU A 164 -2.66 3.63 -9.76
CA LEU A 164 -2.49 2.61 -8.73
C LEU A 164 -1.03 2.18 -8.73
N ILE A 165 -0.28 2.64 -7.74
CA ILE A 165 1.11 2.23 -7.52
C ILE A 165 1.09 0.95 -6.70
N TYR A 166 1.98 0.02 -6.99
CA TYR A 166 2.05 -1.26 -6.27
C TYR A 166 3.48 -1.75 -6.22
N SER A 167 3.78 -2.64 -5.29
CA SER A 167 5.09 -3.29 -5.21
C SER A 167 5.08 -4.64 -5.91
N ALA A 168 6.19 -5.03 -6.52
CA ALA A 168 6.33 -6.32 -7.17
C ALA A 168 7.68 -6.97 -6.91
N SER A 169 7.79 -8.25 -7.32
CA SER A 169 8.87 -9.17 -6.91
C SER A 169 8.85 -9.47 -5.41
N GLY A 170 9.60 -10.48 -4.99
CA GLY A 170 9.66 -10.85 -3.58
C GLY A 170 10.40 -9.80 -2.76
N CYS A 171 9.83 -9.35 -1.63
CA CYS A 171 10.52 -8.45 -0.70
C CYS A 171 11.80 -9.07 -0.10
N TRP A 172 11.99 -10.39 -0.25
CA TRP A 172 13.21 -11.13 0.11
C TRP A 172 14.33 -10.98 -0.91
N THR A 173 14.11 -10.19 -1.96
CA THR A 173 15.09 -9.88 -3.00
C THR A 173 15.46 -8.40 -2.95
N ASP A 174 16.56 -8.04 -3.60
CA ASP A 174 16.93 -6.63 -3.79
C ASP A 174 16.11 -5.94 -4.88
N ASP A 175 15.35 -6.71 -5.66
CA ASP A 175 14.62 -6.31 -6.87
C ASP A 175 13.16 -5.95 -6.58
N TYR A 176 12.77 -5.88 -5.30
CA TYR A 176 11.50 -5.27 -4.91
C TYR A 176 11.41 -3.85 -5.46
N ALA A 177 10.33 -3.55 -6.17
CA ALA A 177 10.20 -2.33 -6.95
C ALA A 177 8.74 -1.91 -7.11
N LEU A 178 8.50 -0.64 -7.42
CA LEU A 178 7.17 -0.12 -7.67
C LEU A 178 6.77 -0.25 -9.15
N GLY A 179 5.61 -0.83 -9.39
CA GLY A 179 4.84 -0.77 -10.63
C GLY A 179 3.75 0.30 -10.59
N MET A 180 3.07 0.47 -11.73
CA MET A 180 1.96 1.41 -11.86
C MET A 180 0.91 0.88 -12.82
N LEU A 181 -0.36 0.97 -12.42
CA LEU A 181 -1.52 0.95 -13.31
C LEU A 181 -2.06 2.37 -13.46
N THR A 182 -2.53 2.73 -14.64
CA THR A 182 -3.25 3.99 -14.90
C THR A 182 -4.69 3.67 -15.25
N LEU A 183 -5.65 4.22 -14.53
CA LEU A 183 -7.06 4.13 -14.91
C LEU A 183 -7.30 5.06 -16.12
N LYS A 184 -7.90 4.53 -17.19
CA LYS A 184 -8.25 5.34 -18.35
C LYS A 184 -9.23 6.46 -17.98
N GLU A 185 -9.24 7.54 -18.74
CA GLU A 185 -10.20 8.63 -18.54
C GLU A 185 -11.64 8.11 -18.69
N GLY A 186 -12.50 8.44 -17.73
CA GLY A 186 -13.86 7.90 -17.65
C GLY A 186 -13.94 6.39 -17.40
N GLY A 187 -12.83 5.74 -17.04
CA GLY A 187 -12.79 4.31 -16.77
C GLY A 187 -13.48 3.90 -15.47
N ASP A 188 -13.96 2.66 -15.44
CA ASP A 188 -14.54 2.05 -14.25
C ASP A 188 -13.44 1.26 -13.50
N PRO A 189 -13.18 1.56 -12.22
CA PRO A 189 -12.21 0.82 -11.40
C PRO A 189 -12.46 -0.69 -11.32
N LEU A 190 -13.71 -1.15 -11.50
CA LEU A 190 -14.09 -2.57 -11.50
C LEU A 190 -13.96 -3.25 -12.87
N ILE A 191 -13.48 -2.56 -13.91
CA ILE A 191 -13.20 -3.14 -15.22
C ILE A 191 -11.69 -3.29 -15.38
N ALA A 192 -11.20 -4.54 -15.39
CA ALA A 192 -9.76 -4.81 -15.47
C ALA A 192 -9.08 -4.18 -16.69
N THR A 193 -9.76 -4.17 -17.85
CA THR A 193 -9.25 -3.57 -19.10
C THR A 193 -9.16 -2.04 -19.06
N ASP A 194 -9.74 -1.38 -18.06
CA ASP A 194 -9.65 0.06 -17.89
C ASP A 194 -8.36 0.49 -17.18
N TRP A 195 -7.64 -0.47 -16.61
CA TRP A 195 -6.32 -0.29 -16.01
C TRP A 195 -5.22 -0.62 -17.01
N VAL A 196 -4.40 0.39 -17.35
CA VAL A 196 -3.24 0.24 -18.23
C VAL A 196 -1.98 0.07 -17.38
N LYS A 197 -1.35 -1.10 -17.43
CA LYS A 197 -0.12 -1.41 -16.69
C LYS A 197 1.14 -0.86 -17.37
N SER A 198 2.01 -0.20 -16.61
CA SER A 198 3.35 0.19 -17.06
C SER A 198 4.23 -1.04 -17.32
N PRO A 199 4.92 -1.13 -18.47
CA PRO A 199 5.76 -2.29 -18.80
C PRO A 199 7.05 -2.37 -17.97
N THR A 200 7.47 -1.26 -17.37
CA THR A 200 8.69 -1.14 -16.55
C THR A 200 8.36 -0.63 -15.15
N PRO A 201 9.22 -0.92 -14.14
CA PRO A 201 9.09 -0.29 -12.84
C PRO A 201 9.12 1.23 -12.95
N VAL A 202 8.35 1.90 -12.09
CA VAL A 202 8.34 3.37 -11.94
C VAL A 202 9.26 3.84 -10.82
N PHE A 203 9.73 2.92 -9.97
CA PHE A 203 10.70 3.17 -8.92
C PHE A 203 11.41 1.86 -8.54
N SER A 204 12.74 1.83 -8.55
CA SER A 204 13.50 0.58 -8.34
C SER A 204 14.81 0.84 -7.61
N LYS A 205 15.47 -0.25 -7.20
CA LYS A 205 16.78 -0.20 -6.52
C LYS A 205 17.79 0.67 -7.25
N LYS A 206 18.70 1.27 -6.48
CA LYS A 206 19.89 1.97 -6.96
C LYS A 206 21.09 1.59 -6.10
N SER A 207 21.88 0.65 -6.60
CA SER A 207 23.04 0.11 -5.86
C SER A 207 24.11 1.18 -5.58
N SER A 208 24.28 2.16 -6.48
CA SER A 208 25.23 3.27 -6.29
C SER A 208 24.86 4.21 -5.14
N THR A 209 23.61 4.16 -4.65
CA THR A 209 23.13 4.92 -3.49
C THR A 209 22.76 4.03 -2.32
N SER A 210 23.21 2.77 -2.33
CA SER A 210 22.90 1.80 -1.27
C SER A 210 21.40 1.72 -0.97
N THR A 211 20.58 1.70 -2.03
CA THR A 211 19.13 1.60 -1.91
C THR A 211 18.65 0.34 -2.61
N TYR A 212 18.21 -0.63 -1.82
CA TYR A 212 17.79 -1.95 -2.29
C TYR A 212 16.33 -2.20 -1.93
N GLY A 213 15.58 -2.79 -2.86
CA GLY A 213 14.18 -3.14 -2.65
C GLY A 213 13.24 -2.00 -2.22
N PRO A 214 13.23 -0.81 -2.87
CA PRO A 214 12.28 0.23 -2.49
C PRO A 214 10.84 -0.18 -2.81
N GLY A 215 9.94 -0.07 -1.83
CA GLY A 215 8.54 -0.44 -2.06
C GLY A 215 7.59 -0.09 -0.91
N HIS A 216 6.39 -0.65 -1.01
CA HIS A 216 5.22 -0.47 -0.15
C HIS A 216 5.10 0.99 0.31
N ASN A 217 4.81 1.85 -0.65
CA ASN A 217 4.85 3.30 -0.49
C ASN A 217 3.48 3.88 -0.09
N THR A 218 3.49 5.11 0.39
CA THR A 218 2.31 5.99 0.42
C THR A 218 2.70 7.40 -0.03
N PHE A 219 1.72 8.28 -0.18
CA PHE A 219 1.89 9.65 -0.65
C PHE A 219 1.34 10.66 0.35
N PHE A 220 1.97 11.83 0.39
CA PHE A 220 1.44 12.96 1.14
C PHE A 220 1.72 14.28 0.43
N LYS A 221 0.95 15.30 0.77
CA LYS A 221 1.17 16.68 0.35
C LYS A 221 1.98 17.42 1.42
N SER A 222 2.81 18.38 1.00
CA SER A 222 3.39 19.36 1.92
C SER A 222 2.29 20.12 2.68
N LYS A 223 2.65 20.75 3.81
CA LYS A 223 1.67 21.43 4.68
C LYS A 223 0.92 22.56 3.97
N ASP A 224 1.56 23.23 3.02
CA ASP A 224 0.94 24.26 2.19
C ASP A 224 0.26 23.71 0.91
N GLY A 225 0.31 22.39 0.69
CA GLY A 225 -0.29 21.71 -0.45
C GLY A 225 0.45 21.85 -1.79
N THR A 226 1.61 22.52 -1.81
CA THR A 226 2.32 22.86 -3.06
C THR A 226 3.24 21.77 -3.59
N GLU A 227 3.58 20.77 -2.76
CA GLU A 227 4.49 19.70 -3.12
C GLU A 227 3.88 18.32 -2.90
N ASP A 228 4.21 17.41 -3.80
CA ASP A 228 3.89 15.99 -3.69
C ASP A 228 5.10 15.19 -3.21
N TRP A 229 4.87 14.33 -2.23
CA TRP A 229 5.91 13.55 -1.58
C TRP A 229 5.54 12.08 -1.56
N ILE A 230 6.54 11.24 -1.81
CA ILE A 230 6.46 9.78 -1.62
C ILE A 230 7.19 9.45 -0.32
N ILE A 231 6.60 8.55 0.47
CA ILE A 231 7.27 7.85 1.56
C ILE A 231 7.24 6.35 1.25
N TYR A 232 8.36 5.67 1.43
CA TYR A 232 8.56 4.27 1.06
C TYR A 232 9.57 3.63 2.00
N HIS A 233 9.64 2.30 2.04
CA HIS A 233 10.74 1.63 2.73
C HIS A 233 11.83 1.19 1.74
N ALA A 234 13.07 1.07 2.20
CA ALA A 234 14.13 0.40 1.46
C ALA A 234 15.22 -0.15 2.40
N ASN A 235 16.09 -1.00 1.87
CA ASN A 235 17.26 -1.56 2.54
C ASN A 235 18.55 -0.78 2.20
N ASN A 236 19.52 -0.81 3.13
CA ASN A 236 20.80 -0.09 3.01
C ASN A 236 21.93 -0.96 2.45
N ALA A 237 21.73 -2.28 2.43
CA ALA A 237 22.70 -3.23 1.91
C ALA A 237 21.97 -4.33 1.10
N PRO A 238 22.65 -4.95 0.14
CA PRO A 238 22.07 -6.06 -0.61
C PRO A 238 21.79 -7.25 0.31
N GLY A 239 20.77 -8.04 -0.03
CA GLY A 239 20.42 -9.28 0.67
C GLY A 239 19.73 -9.10 2.03
N GLN A 240 19.28 -7.90 2.38
CA GLN A 240 18.61 -7.62 3.66
C GLN A 240 17.12 -8.02 3.69
N GLY A 241 16.47 -8.11 2.53
CA GLY A 241 15.11 -8.66 2.37
C GLY A 241 14.02 -7.97 3.22
N CYS A 242 12.97 -8.72 3.59
CA CYS A 242 11.81 -8.22 4.34
C CYS A 242 12.03 -8.07 5.86
N GLY A 243 13.28 -8.05 6.33
CA GLY A 243 13.61 -8.01 7.76
C GLY A 243 13.61 -6.61 8.37
N ASP A 244 14.22 -6.50 9.55
CA ASP A 244 14.28 -5.30 10.40
C ASP A 244 15.20 -4.20 9.84
N ALA A 245 15.94 -4.47 8.77
CA ALA A 245 16.85 -3.50 8.15
C ALA A 245 16.11 -2.47 7.26
N ARG A 246 14.85 -2.74 6.91
CA ARG A 246 14.02 -1.83 6.13
C ARG A 246 13.80 -0.54 6.92
N ASN A 247 14.12 0.59 6.30
CA ASN A 247 13.93 1.90 6.90
C ASN A 247 12.99 2.76 6.04
N PRO A 248 12.14 3.60 6.68
CA PRO A 248 11.32 4.56 5.97
C PRO A 248 12.18 5.69 5.40
N ARG A 249 11.87 6.08 4.17
CA ARG A 249 12.50 7.18 3.42
C ARG A 249 11.42 8.01 2.77
N MET A 250 11.66 9.31 2.62
CA MET A 250 10.75 10.19 1.90
C MET A 250 11.50 11.10 0.95
N GLN A 251 10.87 11.44 -0.18
CA GLN A 251 11.39 12.41 -1.13
C GLN A 251 10.27 13.10 -1.89
N LYS A 252 10.53 14.33 -2.31
CA LYS A 252 9.64 15.04 -3.23
C LYS A 252 9.67 14.35 -4.58
N PHE A 253 8.53 14.24 -5.23
CA PHE A 253 8.43 13.82 -6.62
C PHE A 253 7.78 14.91 -7.47
N THR A 254 7.83 14.75 -8.79
CA THR A 254 7.27 15.71 -9.74
C THR A 254 6.29 15.02 -10.68
N TRP A 255 5.62 15.82 -11.51
CA TRP A 255 4.71 15.34 -12.53
C TRP A 255 5.34 15.59 -13.91
N ASN A 256 5.30 14.59 -14.78
CA ASN A 256 5.70 14.75 -16.18
C ASN A 256 4.69 15.62 -16.94
N ALA A 257 5.09 16.13 -18.11
CA ALA A 257 4.22 16.94 -18.96
C ALA A 257 2.96 16.20 -19.44
N ASP A 258 3.04 14.87 -19.57
CA ASP A 258 1.90 14.02 -19.89
C ASP A 258 1.00 13.71 -18.68
N GLY A 259 1.32 14.25 -17.50
CA GLY A 259 0.54 14.11 -16.27
C GLY A 259 0.81 12.83 -15.47
N THR A 260 1.76 11.96 -15.85
CA THR A 260 2.17 10.81 -15.02
C THR A 260 3.12 11.24 -13.90
N PRO A 261 3.20 10.50 -12.78
CA PRO A 261 4.17 10.81 -11.74
C PRO A 261 5.61 10.50 -12.19
N ASN A 262 6.55 11.25 -11.65
CA ASN A 262 7.99 11.05 -11.78
C ASN A 262 8.62 11.01 -10.40
N PHE A 263 8.80 9.80 -9.88
CA PHE A 263 9.39 9.54 -8.57
C PHE A 263 10.90 9.76 -8.51
N GLY A 264 11.54 9.90 -9.68
CA GLY A 264 12.98 9.94 -9.81
C GLY A 264 13.63 8.64 -9.33
N GLU A 265 14.80 8.76 -8.73
CA GLU A 265 15.55 7.64 -8.17
C GLU A 265 15.50 7.68 -6.64
N PRO A 266 15.56 6.54 -5.96
CA PRO A 266 15.55 6.53 -4.50
C PRO A 266 16.82 7.16 -3.92
N LEU A 267 16.62 8.05 -2.96
CA LEU A 267 17.69 8.75 -2.28
C LEU A 267 18.39 7.85 -1.24
N PRO A 268 19.73 7.94 -1.09
CA PRO A 268 20.44 7.32 0.01
C PRO A 268 19.95 7.84 1.36
N ILE A 269 20.08 7.01 2.42
CA ILE A 269 19.89 7.49 3.79
C ILE A 269 20.84 8.65 4.11
N ASN A 270 20.47 9.48 5.08
CA ASN A 270 21.25 10.63 5.53
C ASN A 270 21.53 11.69 4.44
N THR A 271 20.91 11.58 3.27
CA THR A 271 20.94 12.64 2.24
C THR A 271 20.13 13.83 2.76
N PRO A 272 20.74 15.02 2.91
CA PRO A 272 19.98 16.21 3.24
C PRO A 272 19.01 16.54 2.10
N ILE A 273 17.73 16.64 2.43
CA ILE A 273 16.68 17.07 1.50
C ILE A 273 16.04 18.35 2.02
N LYS A 274 15.46 19.15 1.11
CA LYS A 274 14.66 20.30 1.52
C LYS A 274 13.47 19.82 2.36
N LYS A 275 13.13 20.57 3.41
CA LYS A 275 11.93 20.29 4.20
C LYS A 275 10.69 20.46 3.32
N PRO A 276 9.63 19.64 3.50
CA PRO A 276 8.36 19.87 2.84
C PRO A 276 7.88 21.31 3.04
N ALA A 277 7.37 21.93 1.98
CA ALA A 277 6.97 23.32 2.04
C ALA A 277 5.89 23.60 3.13
N GLY A 278 6.01 24.76 3.80
CA GLY A 278 5.14 25.15 4.91
C GLY A 278 5.50 24.59 6.29
N GLU A 279 6.54 23.75 6.43
CA GLU A 279 7.04 23.22 7.72
C GLU A 279 7.97 24.16 8.51
#